data_AF-A0A2A4F9F2-F1
#
_entry.id   AF-A0A2A4F9F2-F1
#
_cell.length_a   1.000
_cell.length_b   1.000
_cell.length_c   1.000
_cell.angle_alpha   90.00
_cell.angle_beta   90.00
_cell.angle_gamma   90.00
#
_symmetry.space_group_name_H-M   'P 1'
#
loop_
_entity.id
_entity.type
_entity.pdbx_description
1 polymer ?
#
loop_
_entity_poly.entity_id
_entity_poly.type
_entity_poly.pdbx_seq_one_letter_code
_entity_poly.pdbx_strand_id
1 'polypeptide(L)'
;MSDIESIVRHHLCEVAGRPASDAAALPLDDDLTFDYGLASLELIVLLSGVCEAARVPLTEFGEDDLAKLRTGRDIVNLLATKVHA
;
A
#
# COMPACT_ATOMS: atom_id res chain seq x y z
N MET A 1 11.46 -9.09 6.26
CA MET A 1 10.49 -8.15 5.69
C MET A 1 11.15 -6.79 5.65
N SER A 2 11.13 -6.12 4.50
CA SER A 2 11.56 -4.72 4.41
C SER A 2 10.62 -3.85 5.26
N ASP A 3 11.09 -2.75 5.84
CA ASP A 3 10.26 -1.82 6.61
C ASP A 3 9.03 -1.34 5.81
N ILE A 4 9.20 -1.15 4.49
CA ILE A 4 8.13 -0.77 3.56
C ILE A 4 7.05 -1.85 3.47
N GLU A 5 7.44 -3.12 3.40
CA GLU A 5 6.46 -4.22 3.37
C GLU A 5 5.62 -4.28 4.64
N SER A 6 6.23 -4.03 5.80
CA SER A 6 5.52 -3.99 7.08
C SER A 6 4.55 -2.82 7.14
N ILE A 7 4.96 -1.63 6.68
CA ILE A 7 4.11 -0.44 6.58
C ILE A 7 2.90 -0.71 5.68
N VAL A 8 3.13 -1.23 4.47
CA VAL A 8 2.04 -1.51 3.52
C VAL A 8 1.08 -2.56 4.07
N ARG A 9 1.59 -3.65 4.65
CA ARG A 9 0.74 -4.69 5.27
C ARG A 9 -0.10 -4.15 6.41
N HIS A 10 0.49 -3.32 7.27
CA HIS A 10 -0.21 -2.73 8.40
C HIS A 10 -1.38 -1.87 7.94
N HIS A 11 -1.14 -0.90 7.06
CA HIS A 11 -2.19 -0.01 6.57
C HIS A 11 -3.22 -0.72 5.70
N LEU A 12 -2.81 -1.71 4.90
CA LEU A 12 -3.75 -2.53 4.13
C LEU A 12 -4.68 -3.32 5.06
N CYS A 13 -4.15 -3.86 6.16
CA CYS A 13 -4.93 -4.54 7.17
C CYS A 13 -5.95 -3.60 7.84
N GLU A 14 -5.53 -2.39 8.21
CA GLU A 14 -6.39 -1.36 8.80
C GLU A 14 -7.53 -0.94 7.86
N VAL A 15 -7.20 -0.59 6.62
CA VAL A 15 -8.17 -0.13 5.62
C VAL A 15 -9.13 -1.25 5.20
N ALA A 16 -8.66 -2.50 5.13
CA ALA A 16 -9.51 -3.66 4.89
C ALA A 16 -10.35 -4.08 6.10
N GLY A 17 -10.26 -3.38 7.23
CA GLY A 17 -11.01 -3.70 8.46
C GLY A 17 -10.63 -5.06 9.07
N ARG A 18 -9.39 -5.53 8.82
CA ARG A 18 -8.87 -6.80 9.33
C ARG A 18 -8.11 -6.58 10.65
N PRO A 19 -8.04 -7.59 11.53
CA PRO A 19 -7.31 -7.46 12.79
C PRO A 19 -5.80 -7.34 12.53
N ALA A 20 -5.13 -6.43 13.25
CA ALA A 20 -3.71 -6.14 13.06
C ALA A 20 -2.78 -7.37 13.19
N SER A 21 -3.23 -8.43 13.87
CA SER A 21 -2.54 -9.73 13.93
C SER A 21 -2.33 -10.37 12.57
N ASP A 22 -3.20 -10.09 11.60
CA ASP A 22 -3.18 -10.70 10.27
C ASP A 22 -2.19 -9.99 9.34
N ALA A 23 -1.76 -8.78 9.69
CA ALA A 23 -0.89 -7.96 8.86
C ALA A 23 0.37 -8.73 8.41
N ALA A 24 1.03 -9.46 9.31
CA ALA A 24 2.26 -10.18 9.00
C ALA A 24 2.11 -11.26 7.92
N ALA A 25 0.92 -11.86 7.79
CA ALA A 25 0.63 -12.94 6.85
C ALA A 25 -0.20 -12.47 5.64
N LEU A 26 -0.50 -11.17 5.54
CA LEU A 26 -1.39 -10.64 4.54
C LEU A 26 -0.77 -10.75 3.11
N PRO A 27 -1.47 -11.37 2.15
CA PRO A 27 -0.96 -11.60 0.79
C PRO A 27 -0.92 -10.30 -0.02
N LEU A 28 0.29 -9.80 -0.28
CA LEU A 28 0.46 -8.52 -0.98
C LEU A 28 0.20 -8.60 -2.49
N ASP A 29 0.21 -9.80 -3.07
CA ASP A 29 0.06 -10.01 -4.50
C ASP A 29 -1.43 -10.16 -4.93
N ASP A 30 -2.35 -10.18 -3.96
CA ASP A 30 -3.81 -10.20 -4.19
C ASP A 30 -4.32 -8.80 -4.61
N ASP A 31 -5.40 -8.77 -5.40
CA ASP A 31 -5.96 -7.54 -5.95
C ASP A 31 -6.70 -6.73 -4.87
N LEU A 32 -6.33 -5.45 -4.73
CA LEU A 32 -6.88 -4.56 -3.70
C LEU A 32 -8.39 -4.34 -3.86
N THR A 33 -8.90 -4.29 -5.09
CA THR A 33 -10.32 -4.03 -5.33
C THR A 33 -11.12 -5.32 -5.34
N PHE A 34 -10.63 -6.36 -5.99
CA PHE A 34 -11.39 -7.61 -6.15
C PHE A 34 -11.25 -8.57 -4.95
N ASP A 35 -10.04 -8.74 -4.41
CA ASP A 35 -9.80 -9.69 -3.32
C ASP A 35 -9.94 -9.04 -1.93
N TYR A 36 -9.53 -7.77 -1.79
CA TYR A 36 -9.68 -7.01 -0.55
C TYR A 36 -10.95 -6.16 -0.47
N GLY A 37 -11.67 -5.98 -1.59
CA GLY A 37 -12.92 -5.22 -1.61
C GLY A 37 -12.74 -3.71 -1.42
N LEU A 38 -11.53 -3.17 -1.66
CA LEU A 38 -11.26 -1.74 -1.48
C LEU A 38 -11.87 -0.92 -2.62
N ALA A 39 -12.66 0.10 -2.28
CA ALA A 39 -13.14 1.08 -3.23
C ALA A 39 -12.13 2.24 -3.38
N SER A 40 -12.44 3.20 -4.27
CA SER A 40 -11.52 4.29 -4.61
C SER A 40 -11.10 5.13 -3.39
N LEU A 41 -12.00 5.32 -2.42
CA LEU A 41 -11.68 6.09 -1.20
C LEU A 41 -10.68 5.32 -0.32
N GLU A 42 -10.91 4.04 -0.12
CA GLU A 42 -10.05 3.14 0.65
C GLU A 42 -8.65 3.07 0.03
N LEU A 43 -8.57 3.00 -1.30
CA LEU A 43 -7.27 3.07 -2.01
C LEU A 43 -6.55 4.40 -1.76
N ILE A 44 -7.26 5.53 -1.79
CA ILE A 44 -6.69 6.86 -1.49
C ILE A 44 -6.21 6.92 -0.04
N VAL A 45 -6.99 6.40 0.91
CA VAL A 45 -6.62 6.37 2.34
C VAL A 45 -5.40 5.48 2.56
N LEU A 46 -5.37 4.29 1.95
CA LEU A 46 -4.25 3.38 1.99
C LEU A 46 -2.97 4.05 1.46
N LEU A 47 -3.04 4.61 0.24
CA LEU A 47 -1.91 5.30 -0.40
C LEU A 47 -1.41 6.48 0.43
N SER A 48 -2.32 7.28 0.99
CA SER A 48 -1.97 8.42 1.82
C SER A 48 -1.24 7.97 3.10
N GLY A 49 -1.77 6.97 3.80
CA GLY A 49 -1.19 6.44 5.03
C GLY A 49 0.18 5.80 4.83
N VAL A 50 0.34 4.95 3.81
CA VAL A 50 1.63 4.31 3.53
C VAL A 50 2.70 5.33 3.10
N CYS A 51 2.33 6.36 2.34
CA CYS A 51 3.23 7.43 1.93
C CYS A 51 3.69 8.27 3.12
N GLU A 52 2.76 8.63 4.02
CA GLU A 52 3.08 9.35 5.26
C GLU A 52 4.03 8.54 6.15
N ALA A 53 3.72 7.27 6.38
CA ALA A 53 4.54 6.38 7.20
C ALA A 53 5.93 6.12 6.59
N ALA A 54 6.01 5.99 5.27
CA ALA A 54 7.27 5.84 4.54
C ALA A 54 8.03 7.17 4.35
N ARG A 55 7.44 8.30 4.73
CA ARG A 55 7.96 9.66 4.52
C ARG A 55 8.25 9.98 3.04
N VAL A 56 7.41 9.44 2.15
CA VAL A 56 7.48 9.71 0.71
C VAL A 56 6.29 10.58 0.31
N PRO A 57 6.49 11.80 -0.21
CA PRO A 57 5.37 12.63 -0.66
C PRO A 57 4.62 11.96 -1.81
N LEU A 58 3.28 11.98 -1.76
CA LEU A 58 2.43 11.46 -2.86
C LEU A 58 2.71 12.17 -4.20
N THR A 59 3.19 13.41 -4.16
CA THR A 59 3.58 14.21 -5.34
C THR A 59 4.79 13.67 -6.09
N GLU A 60 5.53 12.72 -5.50
CA GLU A 60 6.68 12.06 -6.16
C GLU A 60 6.25 11.02 -7.21
N PHE A 61 4.94 10.72 -7.30
CA PHE A 61 4.37 9.72 -8.19
C PHE A 61 3.54 10.38 -9.29
N GLY A 62 3.76 9.93 -10.53
CA GLY A 62 2.96 10.39 -11.67
C GLY A 62 1.60 9.67 -11.74
N GLU A 63 0.69 10.22 -12.55
CA GLU A 63 -0.62 9.61 -12.80
C GLU A 63 -0.51 8.18 -13.34
N ASP A 64 0.47 7.93 -14.23
CA ASP A 64 0.79 6.62 -14.79
C ASP A 64 1.27 5.61 -13.73
N ASP A 65 1.98 6.07 -12.71
CA ASP A 65 2.45 5.19 -11.63
C ASP A 65 1.29 4.77 -10.75
N LEU A 66 0.43 5.73 -10.40
CA LEU A 66 -0.75 5.50 -9.57
C LEU A 66 -1.80 4.65 -10.29
N ALA A 67 -1.97 4.83 -11.60
CA ALA A 67 -2.92 4.07 -12.41
C ALA A 67 -2.56 2.56 -12.52
N LYS A 68 -1.30 2.19 -12.27
CA LYS A 68 -0.83 0.80 -12.33
C LYS A 68 -0.98 0.06 -11.01
N LEU A 69 -1.36 0.73 -9.93
CA LEU A 69 -1.49 0.13 -8.61
C LEU A 69 -2.72 -0.78 -8.55
N ARG A 70 -2.49 -2.09 -8.44
CA ARG A 70 -3.57 -3.08 -8.31
C ARG A 70 -3.43 -3.94 -7.06
N THR A 71 -2.21 -4.10 -6.57
CA THR A 71 -1.87 -5.00 -5.47
C THR A 71 -1.08 -4.25 -4.40
N GLY A 72 -1.04 -4.79 -3.17
CA GLY A 72 -0.14 -4.26 -2.14
C GLY A 72 1.34 -4.37 -2.54
N ARG A 73 1.69 -5.34 -3.39
CA ARG A 73 3.02 -5.52 -3.96
C ARG A 73 3.41 -4.35 -4.87
N ASP A 74 2.48 -3.84 -5.67
CA ASP A 74 2.73 -2.68 -6.53
C ASP A 74 3.07 -1.45 -5.69
N ILE A 75 2.37 -1.24 -4.57
CA ILE A 75 2.64 -0.15 -3.63
C ILE A 75 4.04 -0.29 -3.01
N VAL A 76 4.40 -1.49 -2.56
CA VAL A 76 5.74 -1.77 -2.01
C VAL A 76 6.82 -1.46 -3.05
N ASN A 77 6.65 -1.95 -4.28
CA ASN A 77 7.61 -1.72 -5.36
C ASN A 77 7.73 -0.23 -5.69
N LEU A 78 6.59 0.48 -5.77
CA LEU A 78 6.55 1.91 -6.04
C LEU A 78 7.32 2.70 -4.97
N LEU A 79 7.05 2.46 -3.67
CA LEU A 79 7.74 3.10 -2.56
C LEU A 79 9.24 2.75 -2.54
N ALA A 80 9.59 1.49 -2.82
CA ALA A 80 10.99 1.06 -2.86
C ALA A 80 11.82 1.82 -3.91
N THR A 81 11.21 2.29 -5.02
CA THR A 81 11.93 3.13 -6.00
C THR A 81 12.32 4.51 -5.45
N LYS A 82 11.66 4.98 -4.39
CA LYS A 82 11.85 6.32 -3.82
C LYS A 82 12.63 6.31 -2.50
N VAL A 83 12.60 5.21 -1.76
CA VAL A 83 13.23 5.07 -0.43
C VAL A 83 14.75 4.80 -0.52
N HIS A 84 15.41 5.17 -1.62
CA HIS A 84 16.85 4.96 -1.85
C HIS A 84 17.73 6.21 -1.60
N ALA A 85 17.30 7.16 -0.76
CA ALA A 85 18.09 8.34 -0.39
C ALA A 85 18.22 8.52 1.13
#